data_AF-A0A6C1QEP2-F1
#
_entry.id   AF-A0A6C1QEP2-F1
#
_cell.length_a   1.000
_cell.length_b   1.000
_cell.length_c   1.000
_cell.angle_alpha   90.00
_cell.angle_beta   90.00
_cell.angle_gamma   90.00
#
_symmetry.space_group_name_H-M   'P 1'
#
loop_
_entity.id
_entity.type
_entity.pdbx_description
1 polymer ?
#
loop_
_entity_poly.entity_id
_entity_poly.type
_entity_poly.pdbx_seq_one_letter_code
_entity_poly.pdbx_strand_id
1 'polypeptide(L)'
;MTKKQKLADKIRTAVQFLKRDVWQIPLKDLPPRKSFLIKQLRIFILAFRGFLEDELHIRASSLTYYTLLATVPVVAMAFGIAKGFGLEAFVENQLREILTGREEV
;
A
#
# COMPACT_ATOMS: atom_id res chain seq x y z
N MET A 1 10.22 -25.88 29.95
CA MET A 1 10.88 -24.55 29.93
C MET A 1 10.91 -24.01 28.49
N THR A 2 10.38 -22.82 28.31
CA THR A 2 9.63 -22.34 27.13
C THR A 2 10.52 -21.86 25.97
N LYS A 3 10.44 -22.54 24.82
CA LYS A 3 11.14 -22.23 23.55
C LYS A 3 11.02 -20.76 23.07
N LYS A 4 9.99 -20.03 23.52
CA LYS A 4 9.77 -18.61 23.19
C LYS A 4 10.91 -17.70 23.66
N GLN A 5 11.53 -17.97 24.80
CA GLN A 5 12.60 -17.11 25.34
C GLN A 5 13.89 -17.20 24.50
N LYS A 6 14.31 -18.42 24.12
CA LYS A 6 15.47 -18.62 23.23
C LYS A 6 15.32 -17.95 21.87
N LEU A 7 14.10 -17.86 21.35
CA LEU A 7 13.83 -17.21 20.06
C LEU A 7 13.92 -15.69 20.19
N ALA A 8 13.33 -15.12 21.25
CA ALA A 8 13.44 -13.69 21.54
C ALA A 8 14.90 -13.25 21.76
N ASP A 9 15.70 -14.08 22.44
CA ASP A 9 17.13 -13.82 22.62
C ASP A 9 17.92 -13.89 21.32
N LYS A 10 17.69 -14.92 20.48
CA LYS A 10 18.29 -14.99 19.15
C LYS A 10 17.94 -13.78 18.27
N ILE A 11 16.69 -13.31 18.34
CA ILE A 11 16.24 -12.13 17.61
C ILE A 11 16.95 -10.88 18.13
N ARG A 12 17.06 -10.70 19.45
CA ARG A 12 17.81 -9.58 20.04
C ARG A 12 19.27 -9.59 19.62
N THR A 13 19.95 -10.74 19.67
CA THR A 13 21.34 -10.87 19.22
C THR A 13 21.47 -10.59 17.73
N ALA A 14 20.57 -11.11 16.90
CA ALA A 14 20.56 -10.83 15.46
C ALA A 14 20.36 -9.33 15.20
N VAL A 15 19.40 -8.68 15.86
CA VAL A 15 19.15 -7.23 15.75
C VAL A 15 20.36 -6.42 16.21
N GLN A 16 21.06 -6.86 17.27
CA GLN A 16 22.29 -6.22 17.74
C GLN A 16 23.44 -6.37 16.73
N PHE A 17 23.61 -7.55 16.13
CA PHE A 17 24.53 -7.79 15.01
C PHE A 17 24.18 -6.93 13.79
N LEU A 18 22.91 -6.83 13.43
CA LEU A 18 22.42 -6.01 12.33
C LEU A 18 22.58 -4.49 12.59
N LYS A 19 22.48 -4.02 13.85
CA LYS A 19 22.65 -2.59 14.21
C LYS A 19 24.10 -2.17 14.45
N ARG A 20 24.94 -3.02 15.05
CA ARG A 20 26.33 -2.69 15.41
C ARG A 20 27.34 -3.24 14.40
N ASP A 21 27.27 -4.54 14.07
CA ASP A 21 28.30 -5.18 13.23
C ASP A 21 28.20 -4.76 11.76
N VAL A 22 26.99 -4.59 11.20
CA VAL A 22 26.85 -4.07 9.82
C VAL A 22 27.46 -2.68 9.63
N TRP A 23 27.54 -1.87 10.69
CA TRP A 23 28.10 -0.51 10.65
C TRP A 23 29.57 -0.43 11.07
N GLN A 24 30.07 -1.37 11.89
CA GLN A 24 31.44 -1.37 12.39
C GLN A 24 32.42 -2.23 11.58
N ILE A 25 31.96 -3.12 10.70
CA ILE A 25 32.88 -3.93 9.88
C ILE A 25 33.50 -3.05 8.77
N PRO A 26 34.83 -2.81 8.78
CA PRO A 26 35.50 -2.18 7.66
C PRO A 26 35.43 -3.11 6.45
N LEU A 27 34.76 -2.66 5.37
CA LEU A 27 34.56 -3.42 4.12
C LEU A 27 35.87 -3.79 3.38
N LYS A 28 37.03 -3.42 3.93
CA LYS A 28 38.35 -3.53 3.28
C LYS A 28 39.05 -4.87 3.52
N ASP A 29 38.65 -5.62 4.55
CA ASP A 29 39.33 -6.86 4.97
C ASP A 29 38.52 -8.15 4.74
N LEU A 30 37.38 -8.09 4.05
CA LEU A 30 36.52 -9.25 3.81
C LEU A 30 36.46 -9.66 2.32
N PRO A 31 36.39 -10.98 2.02
CA PRO A 31 36.29 -11.48 0.65
C PRO A 31 35.05 -10.91 -0.07
N PRO A 32 35.13 -10.66 -1.40
CA PRO A 32 34.14 -9.90 -2.15
C PRO A 32 32.71 -10.47 -2.08
N ARG A 33 32.56 -11.79 -1.90
CA ARG A 33 31.25 -12.44 -1.70
C ARG A 33 30.58 -12.04 -0.38
N LYS A 34 31.34 -11.96 0.73
CA LYS A 34 30.80 -11.52 2.03
C LYS A 34 30.47 -10.04 2.02
N SER A 35 31.28 -9.23 1.35
CA SER A 35 31.03 -7.80 1.15
C SER A 35 29.72 -7.54 0.39
N PHE A 36 29.44 -8.32 -0.66
CA PHE A 36 28.18 -8.22 -1.41
C PHE A 36 26.95 -8.55 -0.54
N LEU A 37 27.02 -9.62 0.24
CA LEU A 37 25.96 -10.02 1.18
C LEU A 37 25.69 -8.94 2.26
N ILE A 38 26.74 -8.36 2.85
CA ILE A 38 26.62 -7.29 3.86
C ILE A 38 26.02 -6.03 3.24
N LYS A 39 26.43 -5.68 2.01
CA LYS A 39 25.90 -4.52 1.28
C LYS A 39 24.41 -4.68 0.98
N GLN A 40 24.00 -5.86 0.52
CA GLN A 40 22.59 -6.17 0.28
C GLN A 40 21.78 -6.11 1.57
N LEU A 41 22.30 -6.67 2.66
CA LEU A 41 21.67 -6.63 3.97
C LEU A 41 21.52 -5.18 4.46
N ARG A 42 22.53 -4.32 4.25
CA ARG A 42 22.46 -2.90 4.59
C ARG A 42 21.37 -2.16 3.82
N ILE A 43 21.23 -2.42 2.51
CA ILE A 43 20.15 -1.87 1.68
C ILE A 43 18.79 -2.34 2.20
N PHE A 44 18.64 -3.63 2.51
CA PHE A 44 17.39 -4.15 3.10
C PHE A 44 17.07 -3.52 4.45
N ILE A 45 18.04 -3.35 5.34
CA ILE A 45 17.83 -2.69 6.63
C ILE A 45 17.41 -1.23 6.43
N LEU A 46 18.07 -0.49 5.55
CA LEU A 46 17.71 0.90 5.25
C LEU A 46 16.32 1.00 4.62
N ALA A 47 15.97 0.10 3.71
CA ALA A 47 14.66 0.05 3.09
C ALA A 47 13.58 -0.28 4.12
N PHE A 48 13.76 -1.33 4.94
CA PHE A 48 12.81 -1.68 6.00
C PHE A 48 12.71 -0.60 7.07
N ARG A 49 13.84 -0.01 7.48
CA ARG A 49 13.86 1.09 8.44
C ARG A 49 13.15 2.31 7.86
N GLY A 50 13.41 2.70 6.62
CA GLY A 50 12.66 3.76 5.94
C GLY A 50 11.17 3.44 5.85
N PHE A 51 10.81 2.19 5.57
CA PHE A 51 9.42 1.73 5.49
C PHE A 51 8.69 1.68 6.85
N LEU A 52 9.43 1.55 7.96
CA LEU A 52 8.92 1.51 9.34
C LEU A 52 8.94 2.89 10.02
N GLU A 53 9.93 3.71 9.70
CA GLU A 53 10.17 5.05 10.26
C GLU A 53 9.32 6.10 9.54
N ASP A 54 9.02 5.89 8.25
CA ASP A 54 7.84 6.51 7.63
C ASP A 54 6.61 5.67 7.97
N GLU A 55 5.60 6.31 8.54
CA GLU A 55 4.22 5.86 8.82
C GLU A 55 3.47 5.34 7.56
N LEU A 56 4.09 4.48 6.76
CA LEU A 56 3.63 4.04 5.45
C LEU A 56 2.41 3.12 5.57
N HIS A 57 2.25 2.43 6.70
CA HIS A 57 1.06 1.65 7.00
C HIS A 57 -0.20 2.53 7.10
N ILE A 58 -0.07 3.73 7.69
CA ILE A 58 -1.17 4.69 7.80
C ILE A 58 -1.33 5.46 6.48
N ARG A 59 -0.23 5.79 5.78
CA ARG A 59 -0.26 6.48 4.49
C ARG A 59 -0.83 5.65 3.33
N ALA A 60 -0.57 4.34 3.28
CA ALA A 60 -1.14 3.48 2.24
C ALA A 60 -2.67 3.35 2.38
N SER A 61 -3.15 3.25 3.62
CA SER A 61 -4.58 3.22 3.93
C SER A 61 -5.24 4.58 3.69
N SER A 62 -4.56 5.67 4.06
CA SER A 62 -5.06 7.03 3.84
C SER A 62 -5.10 7.41 2.37
N LEU A 63 -4.20 6.90 1.53
CA LEU A 63 -4.25 7.12 0.09
C LEU A 63 -5.52 6.51 -0.51
N THR A 64 -5.86 5.26 -0.17
CA THR A 64 -7.09 4.62 -0.66
C THR A 64 -8.33 5.40 -0.22
N TYR A 65 -8.36 5.83 1.04
CA TYR A 65 -9.46 6.64 1.58
C TYR A 65 -9.55 8.01 0.90
N TYR A 66 -8.42 8.68 0.70
CA TYR A 66 -8.33 9.96 0.02
C TYR A 66 -8.74 9.85 -1.45
N THR A 67 -8.32 8.80 -2.16
CA THR A 67 -8.73 8.52 -3.54
C THR A 67 -10.22 8.28 -3.64
N LEU A 68 -10.82 7.51 -2.72
CA LEU A 68 -12.26 7.30 -2.66
C LEU A 68 -13.01 8.61 -2.49
N LEU A 69 -12.62 9.42 -1.50
CA LEU A 69 -13.25 10.72 -1.25
C LEU A 69 -13.07 11.71 -2.41
N ALA A 70 -11.89 11.74 -3.03
CA ALA A 70 -11.60 12.63 -4.16
C ALA A 70 -12.33 12.22 -5.46
N THR A 71 -12.75 10.96 -5.58
CA THR A 71 -13.50 10.47 -6.76
C THR A 71 -14.96 10.93 -6.73
N VAL A 72 -15.55 11.13 -5.54
CA VAL A 72 -16.96 11.53 -5.40
C VAL A 72 -17.29 12.84 -6.14
N PRO A 73 -16.52 13.95 -6.00
CA PRO A 73 -16.74 15.17 -6.77
C PRO A 73 -16.61 14.97 -8.28
N VAL A 74 -15.67 14.13 -8.73
CA VAL A 74 -15.47 13.84 -10.16
C VAL A 74 -16.69 13.15 -10.75
N VAL A 75 -17.22 12.15 -10.04
CA VAL A 75 -18.44 11.44 -10.44
C VAL A 75 -19.65 12.40 -10.42
N ALA A 76 -19.78 13.23 -9.39
CA ALA A 76 -20.85 14.22 -9.30
C ALA A 76 -20.81 15.22 -10.47
N MET A 77 -19.62 15.72 -10.84
CA MET A 77 -19.45 16.58 -12.02
C MET A 77 -19.83 15.84 -13.31
N ALA A 78 -19.42 14.58 -13.49
CA ALA A 78 -19.78 13.80 -14.67
C ALA A 78 -21.29 13.60 -14.79
N PHE A 79 -21.99 13.30 -13.69
CA PHE A 79 -23.45 13.21 -13.67
C PHE A 79 -24.13 14.57 -13.91
N GLY A 80 -23.61 15.66 -13.34
CA GLY A 80 -24.11 17.00 -13.58
C GLY A 80 -24.02 17.41 -15.05
N ILE A 81 -22.88 17.12 -15.68
CA ILE A 81 -22.67 17.33 -17.12
C ILE A 81 -23.64 16.46 -17.92
N ALA A 82 -23.73 15.16 -17.63
CA ALA A 82 -24.58 14.25 -18.38
C ALA A 82 -26.08 14.62 -18.28
N LYS A 83 -26.55 15.05 -17.11
CA LYS A 83 -27.90 15.62 -16.95
C LYS A 83 -28.09 16.90 -17.77
N GLY A 84 -27.10 17.80 -17.78
CA GLY A 84 -27.11 19.00 -18.63
C GLY A 84 -27.18 18.71 -20.14
N PHE A 85 -26.68 17.55 -20.56
CA PHE A 85 -26.77 17.05 -21.94
C PHE A 85 -28.03 16.21 -22.24
N GLY A 86 -28.98 16.12 -21.31
CA GLY A 86 -30.26 15.43 -21.54
C GLY A 86 -30.26 13.93 -21.26
N LEU A 87 -29.28 13.41 -20.52
CA LEU A 87 -29.26 12.01 -20.07
C LEU A 87 -30.53 11.63 -19.28
N GLU A 88 -31.12 12.59 -18.55
CA GLU A 88 -32.35 12.39 -17.79
C GLU A 88 -33.53 11.95 -18.67
N ALA A 89 -33.76 12.64 -19.79
CA ALA A 89 -34.81 12.30 -20.74
C ALA A 89 -34.54 10.95 -21.43
N PHE A 90 -33.28 10.66 -21.76
CA PHE A 90 -32.90 9.37 -22.34
C PHE A 90 -33.18 8.21 -21.37
N VAL A 91 -32.80 8.35 -20.11
CA VAL A 91 -33.03 7.35 -19.07
C VAL A 91 -34.53 7.21 -18.77
N GLU A 92 -35.28 8.31 -18.72
CA GLU A 92 -36.73 8.28 -18.52
C GLU A 92 -37.44 7.52 -19.64
N ASN A 93 -37.08 7.78 -20.90
CA ASN A 93 -37.67 7.09 -22.05
C ASN A 93 -37.37 5.59 -22.02
N GLN A 94 -36.12 5.21 -21.75
CA GLN A 94 -35.73 3.80 -21.63
C GLN A 94 -36.44 3.10 -20.46
N LEU A 95 -36.59 3.80 -19.32
CA LEU A 95 -37.28 3.25 -18.16
C LEU A 95 -38.77 3.07 -18.43
N ARG A 96 -39.41 4.03 -19.10
CA ARG A 96 -40.80 3.92 -19.56
C ARG A 96 -40.98 2.76 -20.52
N GLU A 97 -40.09 2.60 -21.51
CA GLU A 97 -40.15 1.49 -22.47
C GLU A 97 -40.06 0.12 -21.78
N ILE A 98 -39.15 -0.03 -20.82
CA ILE A 98 -38.96 -1.28 -20.07
C ILE A 98 -40.16 -1.57 -19.15
N LEU A 99 -40.77 -0.55 -18.54
CA LEU A 99 -41.91 -0.72 -17.62
C LEU A 99 -43.22 -0.96 -18.37
N THR A 100 -43.49 -0.21 -19.45
CA THR A 100 -44.68 -0.40 -20.29
C THR A 100 -44.65 -1.75 -21.01
N GLY A 101 -43.46 -2.25 -21.38
CA GLY A 101 -43.28 -3.60 -21.92
C GLY A 101 -43.61 -4.75 -20.96
N ARG A 102 -44.02 -4.47 -19.71
CA ARG A 102 -44.43 -5.48 -18.71
C ARG A 102 -45.93 -5.49 -18.38
N GLU A 103 -46.76 -4.60 -18.95
CA GLU A 103 -48.19 -4.51 -18.61
C GLU A 103 -49.14 -5.26 -19.56
N GLU A 104 -48.64 -6.06 -20.52
CA GLU A 104 -49.49 -6.86 -21.43
C GLU A 104 -49.51 -8.38 -21.17
N VAL A 105 -49.41 -8.83 -19.90
CA VAL A 105 -49.69 -10.24 -19.53
C VAL A 105 -50.63 -10.38 -18.34
#